data_AF-A0A7Y2MZV1-F1
#
_entry.id   AF-A0A7Y2MZV1-F1
#
_cell.length_a   1.000
_cell.length_b   1.000
_cell.length_c   1.000
_cell.angle_alpha   90.00
_cell.angle_beta   90.00
_cell.angle_gamma   90.00
#
_symmetry.space_group_name_H-M   'P 1'
#
loop_
_entity.id
_entity.type
_entity.pdbx_description
1 polymer ?
#
loop_
_entity_poly.entity_id
_entity_poly.type
_entity_poly.pdbx_seq_one_letter_code
_entity_poly.pdbx_strand_id
1 'polypeptide(L)'
;RGWLTVENQSPIIRSINDDADALRIMQRELKRAGAENHYFFCGRDIVAYRAFNVPIERAWQILNESQKGLSGIENHARLSITHYRGKTEVAAVTNEPVAGLAGAENGVVIFKILRNAGSAPDRGKVCIVGRNSEAIWFNDYEDRVLFDEAGLYDYTRVTKPGQTPVRAQA
;
A
#
# COMPACT_ATOMS: atom_id res chain seq x y z
N ARG A 1 32.14 -7.94 0.10
CA ARG A 1 30.84 -7.24 0.24
C ARG A 1 30.96 -6.36 1.47
N GLY A 2 30.65 -5.07 1.36
CA GLY A 2 30.73 -4.14 2.49
C GLY A 2 29.73 -4.52 3.58
N TRP A 3 30.03 -4.14 4.82
CA TRP A 3 29.21 -4.37 6.01
C TRP A 3 27.93 -3.52 6.06
N LEU A 4 27.62 -2.79 4.98
CA LEU A 4 26.56 -1.81 4.89
C LEU A 4 25.71 -2.09 3.65
N THR A 5 24.39 -2.15 3.87
CA THR A 5 23.38 -2.28 2.82
C THR A 5 22.57 -0.98 2.76
N VAL A 6 22.27 -0.50 1.56
CA VAL A 6 21.44 0.68 1.32
C VAL A 6 20.10 0.21 0.76
N GLU A 7 19.00 0.61 1.40
CA GLU A 7 17.64 0.19 1.06
C GLU A 7 16.79 1.42 0.72
N ASN A 8 16.39 1.54 -0.54
CA ASN A 8 15.55 2.64 -1.01
C ASN A 8 14.10 2.47 -0.53
N GLN A 9 13.55 3.56 0.00
CA GLN A 9 12.17 3.66 0.45
C GLN A 9 11.61 5.02 0.03
N SER A 10 10.69 5.05 -0.95
CA SER A 10 10.24 6.31 -1.56
C SER A 10 8.72 6.39 -1.67
N PRO A 11 8.07 7.52 -1.35
CA PRO A 11 6.66 7.70 -1.69
C PRO A 11 6.47 7.84 -3.20
N ILE A 12 5.28 7.43 -3.68
CA ILE A 12 4.78 7.81 -5.01
C ILE A 12 3.96 9.08 -4.82
N ILE A 13 4.43 10.18 -5.41
CA ILE A 13 3.91 11.53 -5.26
C ILE A 13 3.41 12.01 -6.62
N ARG A 14 2.18 12.53 -6.61
CA ARG A 14 1.50 13.10 -7.76
C ARG A 14 2.35 14.19 -8.42
N SER A 15 2.50 14.10 -9.74
CA SER A 15 3.25 15.05 -10.57
C SER A 15 4.75 15.15 -10.25
N ILE A 16 5.32 14.21 -9.47
CA ILE A 16 6.76 14.14 -9.18
C ILE A 16 7.35 12.83 -9.72
N ASN A 17 6.80 11.70 -9.30
CA ASN A 17 7.28 10.37 -9.69
C ASN A 17 6.14 9.35 -9.89
N ASP A 18 4.92 9.82 -10.16
CA ASP A 18 3.73 9.01 -10.48
C ASP A 18 3.71 8.52 -11.94
N ASP A 19 4.87 8.11 -12.44
CA ASP A 19 5.11 7.65 -13.81
C ASP A 19 5.85 6.31 -13.79
N ALA A 20 5.33 5.33 -14.53
CA ALA A 20 5.85 3.97 -14.52
C ALA A 20 7.25 3.86 -15.15
N ASP A 21 7.55 4.63 -16.20
CA ASP A 21 8.84 4.60 -16.85
C ASP A 21 9.92 5.28 -15.99
N ALA A 22 9.56 6.39 -15.32
CA ALA A 22 10.42 7.04 -14.33
C ALA A 22 10.78 6.09 -13.17
N LEU A 23 9.79 5.38 -12.60
CA LEU A 23 10.05 4.40 -11.54
C LEU A 23 10.87 3.19 -12.03
N ARG A 24 10.71 2.77 -13.29
CA ARG A 24 11.52 1.70 -13.89
C ARG A 24 12.99 2.10 -13.95
N ILE A 25 13.27 3.30 -14.48
CA ILE A 25 14.61 3.85 -14.56
C ILE A 25 15.21 3.95 -13.15
N MET A 26 14.48 4.53 -12.20
CA MET A 26 14.96 4.69 -10.84
C MET A 26 15.33 3.36 -10.17
N GLN A 27 14.46 2.34 -10.26
CA GLN A 27 14.73 1.01 -9.67
C GLN A 27 15.99 0.36 -10.25
N ARG A 28 16.18 0.44 -11.57
CA ARG A 28 17.36 -0.09 -12.26
C ARG A 28 18.63 0.65 -11.87
N GLU A 29 18.60 1.99 -11.87
CA GLU A 29 19.78 2.80 -11.57
C GLU A 29 20.18 2.72 -10.09
N LEU A 30 19.22 2.63 -9.17
CA LEU A 30 19.51 2.36 -7.75
C LEU A 30 20.21 1.01 -7.58
N LYS A 31 19.70 -0.04 -8.25
CA LYS A 31 20.32 -1.36 -8.21
C LYS A 31 21.74 -1.35 -8.78
N ARG A 32 21.96 -0.64 -9.89
CA ARG A 32 23.30 -0.45 -10.50
C ARG A 32 24.25 0.28 -9.56
N ALA A 33 23.76 1.24 -8.79
CA ALA A 33 24.53 1.97 -7.78
C ALA A 33 24.78 1.18 -6.48
N GLY A 34 24.24 -0.03 -6.35
CA GLY A 34 24.41 -0.89 -5.17
C GLY A 34 23.39 -0.68 -4.06
N ALA A 35 22.30 0.05 -4.32
CA ALA A 35 21.15 0.17 -3.42
C ALA A 35 20.05 -0.83 -3.82
N GLU A 36 19.33 -1.38 -2.83
CA GLU A 36 18.17 -2.25 -3.05
C GLU A 36 16.87 -1.46 -3.07
N ASN A 37 15.84 -2.00 -3.72
CA ASN A 37 14.51 -1.36 -3.80
C ASN A 37 13.56 -2.02 -2.79
N HIS A 38 13.38 -1.39 -1.62
CA HIS A 38 12.62 -2.01 -0.53
C HIS A 38 11.12 -1.71 -0.60
N TYR A 39 10.74 -0.43 -0.52
CA TYR A 39 9.34 -0.01 -0.56
C TYR A 39 9.11 1.20 -1.45
N PHE A 40 7.95 1.18 -2.09
CA PHE A 40 7.26 2.39 -2.47
C PHE A 40 6.10 2.63 -1.52
N PHE A 41 5.81 3.89 -1.18
CA PHE A 41 4.70 4.21 -0.28
C PHE A 41 3.54 4.90 -1.00
N CYS A 42 2.32 4.48 -0.71
CA CYS A 42 1.16 5.33 -0.90
C CYS A 42 1.25 6.53 0.04
N GLY A 43 0.65 7.65 -0.35
CA GLY A 43 0.64 8.85 0.48
C GLY A 43 -0.11 8.64 1.80
N ARG A 44 0.19 9.49 2.78
CA ARG A 44 -0.39 9.44 4.14
C ARG A 44 -1.46 10.52 4.30
N ASP A 45 -2.39 10.29 5.21
CA ASP A 45 -3.37 11.31 5.60
C ASP A 45 -2.73 12.38 6.52
N ILE A 46 -2.21 13.42 5.88
CA ILE A 46 -1.64 14.64 6.47
C ILE A 46 -2.42 15.86 5.97
N VAL A 47 -2.28 17.03 6.61
CA VAL A 47 -3.09 18.25 6.33
C VAL A 47 -3.24 18.63 4.85
N ALA A 48 -2.27 18.30 3.99
CA ALA A 48 -2.29 18.61 2.56
C ALA A 48 -2.26 17.38 1.63
N TYR A 49 -2.63 16.19 2.12
CA TYR A 49 -2.43 14.93 1.40
C TYR A 49 -3.09 14.88 0.02
N ARG A 50 -4.26 15.53 -0.15
CA ARG A 50 -4.98 15.56 -1.44
C ARG A 50 -4.19 16.18 -2.58
N ALA A 51 -3.23 17.06 -2.28
CA ALA A 51 -2.40 17.71 -3.29
C ALA A 51 -1.29 16.78 -3.82
N PHE A 52 -0.84 15.82 -3.02
CA PHE A 52 0.36 15.03 -3.30
C PHE A 52 0.10 13.52 -3.43
N ASN A 53 -1.00 13.00 -2.87
CA ASN A 53 -1.31 11.59 -2.90
C ASN A 53 -1.81 11.16 -4.30
N VAL A 54 -1.29 10.03 -4.75
CA VAL A 54 -1.84 9.27 -5.87
C VAL A 54 -2.87 8.29 -5.32
N PRO A 55 -4.02 8.07 -6.00
CA PRO A 55 -4.96 7.03 -5.59
C PRO A 55 -4.26 5.67 -5.45
N ILE A 56 -4.65 4.88 -4.44
CA ILE A 56 -3.97 3.66 -4.02
C ILE A 56 -3.88 2.65 -5.18
N GLU A 57 -4.98 2.42 -5.88
CA GLU A 57 -5.03 1.50 -7.02
C GLU A 57 -4.15 1.97 -8.18
N ARG A 58 -4.09 3.30 -8.39
CA ARG A 58 -3.23 3.90 -9.42
C ARG A 58 -1.76 3.78 -9.05
N ALA A 59 -1.39 4.01 -7.80
CA ALA A 59 -0.04 3.80 -7.31
C ALA A 59 0.40 2.33 -7.45
N TRP A 60 -0.51 1.39 -7.18
CA TRP A 60 -0.30 -0.05 -7.40
C TRP A 60 -0.08 -0.35 -8.88
N GLN A 61 -0.91 0.19 -9.77
CA GLN A 61 -0.74 0.02 -11.20
C GLN A 61 0.61 0.58 -11.67
N ILE A 62 0.97 1.80 -11.28
CA ILE A 62 2.25 2.44 -11.65
C ILE A 62 3.44 1.56 -11.24
N LEU A 63 3.44 1.05 -10.00
CA LEU A 63 4.52 0.18 -9.54
C LEU A 63 4.61 -1.11 -10.37
N ASN A 64 3.50 -1.80 -10.59
CA ASN A 64 3.47 -3.05 -11.36
C ASN A 64 3.90 -2.84 -12.82
N GLU A 65 3.44 -1.76 -13.46
CA GLU A 65 3.86 -1.41 -14.82
C GLU A 65 5.35 -1.03 -14.88
N SER A 66 5.87 -0.32 -13.87
CA SER A 66 7.29 0.02 -13.80
C SER A 66 8.19 -1.21 -13.72
N GLN A 67 7.71 -2.27 -13.07
CA GLN A 67 8.44 -3.50 -12.83
C GLN A 67 8.46 -4.44 -14.03
N LYS A 68 7.63 -4.21 -15.05
CA LYS A 68 7.73 -4.91 -16.33
C LYS A 68 9.07 -4.59 -17.01
N GLY A 69 9.78 -5.62 -17.47
CA GLY A 69 11.07 -5.47 -18.14
C GLY A 69 12.27 -5.23 -17.22
N LEU A 70 12.07 -5.30 -15.90
CA LEU A 70 13.14 -5.39 -14.91
C LEU A 70 13.43 -6.85 -14.55
N SER A 71 14.65 -7.14 -14.13
CA SER A 71 15.03 -8.44 -13.57
C SER A 71 14.44 -8.65 -12.17
N GLY A 72 14.37 -9.90 -11.73
CA GLY A 72 13.86 -10.29 -10.41
C GLY A 72 14.53 -9.56 -9.22
N ILE A 73 15.81 -9.20 -9.39
CA ILE A 73 16.58 -8.48 -8.36
C ILE A 73 16.32 -6.97 -8.36
N GLU A 74 15.85 -6.42 -9.47
CA GLU A 74 15.49 -5.00 -9.59
C GLU A 74 14.04 -4.76 -9.12
N ASN A 75 13.14 -5.73 -9.34
CA ASN A 75 11.69 -5.56 -9.29
C ASN A 75 10.97 -6.13 -8.06
N HIS A 76 11.65 -6.26 -6.92
CA HIS A 76 11.08 -6.86 -5.72
C HIS A 76 10.48 -5.86 -4.72
N ALA A 77 10.49 -4.56 -5.05
CA ALA A 77 9.92 -3.51 -4.22
C ALA A 77 8.41 -3.69 -4.06
N ARG A 78 7.90 -3.48 -2.84
CA ARG A 78 6.46 -3.61 -2.54
C ARG A 78 5.82 -2.24 -2.37
N LEU A 79 4.55 -2.12 -2.77
CA LEU A 79 3.75 -0.93 -2.45
C LEU A 79 3.21 -1.06 -1.03
N SER A 80 3.54 -0.12 -0.17
CA SER A 80 3.17 -0.14 1.24
C SER A 80 2.37 1.08 1.68
N ILE A 81 1.46 0.85 2.60
CA ILE A 81 0.74 1.86 3.38
C ILE A 81 1.18 1.69 4.84
N THR A 82 1.50 2.80 5.52
CA THR A 82 1.77 2.78 6.97
C THR A 82 0.54 3.25 7.73
N HIS A 83 0.05 2.42 8.65
CA HIS A 83 -1.08 2.75 9.53
C HIS A 83 -0.78 2.26 10.96
N TYR A 84 -1.72 2.46 11.88
CA TYR A 84 -1.52 2.18 13.32
C TYR A 84 -1.20 0.72 13.65
N ARG A 85 -1.70 -0.23 12.84
CA ARG A 85 -1.42 -1.67 12.98
C ARG A 85 -0.08 -2.08 12.36
N GLY A 86 0.58 -1.19 11.64
CA GLY A 86 1.92 -1.40 11.09
C GLY A 86 2.05 -1.05 9.61
N LYS A 87 2.92 -1.79 8.91
CA LYS A 87 3.09 -1.68 7.45
C LYS A 87 2.22 -2.71 6.76
N THR A 88 1.36 -2.25 5.87
CA THR A 88 0.50 -3.07 5.03
C THR A 88 0.94 -2.94 3.58
N GLU A 89 0.89 -4.02 2.85
CA GLU A 89 1.09 -4.08 1.41
C GLU A 89 -0.25 -3.91 0.71
N VAL A 90 -0.26 -3.16 -0.39
CA VAL A 90 -1.31 -3.29 -1.40
C VAL A 90 -0.91 -4.47 -2.27
N ALA A 91 -1.34 -5.67 -1.89
CA ALA A 91 -0.82 -6.92 -2.42
C ALA A 91 -1.34 -7.20 -3.84
N ALA A 92 -2.61 -6.90 -4.09
CA ALA A 92 -3.22 -7.10 -5.39
C ALA A 92 -4.42 -6.16 -5.61
N VAL A 93 -4.68 -5.86 -6.88
CA VAL A 93 -5.91 -5.23 -7.35
C VAL A 93 -6.42 -6.08 -8.50
N THR A 94 -7.66 -6.57 -8.42
CA THR A 94 -8.30 -7.38 -9.49
C THR A 94 -9.26 -6.53 -10.31
N ASN A 95 -9.40 -6.84 -11.60
CA ASN A 95 -10.28 -6.11 -12.52
C ASN A 95 -11.55 -6.88 -12.91
N GLU A 96 -11.71 -8.10 -12.41
CA GLU A 96 -12.83 -8.97 -12.75
C GLU A 96 -13.70 -9.26 -11.53
N PRO A 97 -15.01 -9.50 -11.73
CA PRO A 97 -15.91 -9.91 -10.66
C PRO A 97 -15.40 -11.15 -9.93
N VAL A 98 -15.56 -11.18 -8.61
CA VAL A 98 -15.32 -12.40 -7.82
C VAL A 98 -16.63 -13.19 -7.75
N ALA A 99 -16.70 -14.32 -8.45
CA ALA A 99 -17.89 -15.16 -8.48
C ALA A 99 -18.31 -15.58 -7.06
N GLY A 100 -19.57 -15.32 -6.71
CA GLY A 100 -20.14 -15.70 -5.41
C GLY A 100 -19.83 -14.74 -4.25
N LEU A 101 -19.15 -13.61 -4.49
CA LEU A 101 -18.87 -12.60 -3.48
C LEU A 101 -19.60 -11.29 -3.80
N ALA A 102 -20.65 -10.99 -3.03
CA ALA A 102 -21.38 -9.72 -3.16
C ALA A 102 -20.47 -8.53 -2.81
N GLY A 103 -20.58 -7.43 -3.55
CA GLY A 103 -19.73 -6.24 -3.38
C GLY A 103 -18.37 -6.32 -4.09
N ALA A 104 -18.08 -7.43 -4.78
CA ALA A 104 -16.88 -7.65 -5.58
C ALA A 104 -17.15 -7.67 -7.09
N GLU A 105 -18.24 -7.05 -7.55
CA GLU A 105 -18.67 -7.05 -8.95
C GLU A 105 -17.66 -6.37 -9.87
N ASN A 106 -16.88 -5.43 -9.34
CA ASN A 106 -15.83 -4.72 -10.08
C ASN A 106 -14.42 -5.23 -9.76
N GLY A 107 -14.31 -6.35 -9.03
CA GLY A 107 -13.07 -6.83 -8.44
C GLY A 107 -12.83 -6.31 -7.02
N VAL A 108 -11.62 -6.54 -6.52
CA VAL A 108 -11.23 -6.27 -5.13
C VAL A 108 -9.83 -5.68 -5.02
N VAL A 109 -9.57 -5.02 -3.90
CA VAL A 109 -8.23 -4.67 -3.43
C VAL A 109 -7.89 -5.57 -2.25
N ILE A 110 -6.70 -6.17 -2.29
CA ILE A 110 -6.20 -7.06 -1.23
C ILE A 110 -5.06 -6.36 -0.51
N PHE A 111 -5.25 -6.13 0.77
CA PHE A 111 -4.24 -5.64 1.69
C PHE A 111 -3.63 -6.80 2.48
N LYS A 112 -2.33 -6.74 2.76
CA LYS A 112 -1.62 -7.76 3.56
C LYS A 112 -0.67 -7.13 4.57
N ILE A 113 -0.74 -7.54 5.84
CA ILE A 113 0.17 -7.03 6.88
C ILE A 113 1.60 -7.54 6.60
N LEU A 114 2.53 -6.62 6.35
CA LEU A 114 3.96 -6.92 6.17
C LEU A 114 4.69 -7.02 7.50
N ARG A 115 4.35 -6.11 8.41
CA ARG A 115 4.96 -5.99 9.74
C ARG A 115 3.99 -5.28 10.68
N ASN A 116 3.79 -5.86 11.86
CA ASN A 116 3.09 -5.24 12.99
C ASN A 116 3.96 -5.29 14.26
N ALA A 117 3.52 -4.64 15.34
CA ALA A 117 4.29 -4.52 16.59
C ALA A 117 4.38 -5.84 17.38
N GLY A 118 5.30 -5.89 18.34
CA GLY A 118 5.46 -7.04 19.25
C GLY A 118 5.92 -8.31 18.55
N SER A 119 5.30 -9.45 18.88
CA SER A 119 5.55 -10.77 18.28
C SER A 119 5.08 -10.90 16.83
N ALA A 120 4.55 -9.81 16.25
CA ALA A 120 3.99 -9.75 14.91
C ALA A 120 2.89 -10.80 14.62
N PRO A 121 1.88 -10.98 15.50
CA PRO A 121 0.87 -12.04 15.38
C PRO A 121 -0.08 -11.88 14.18
N ASP A 122 -0.07 -10.72 13.53
CA ASP A 122 -0.95 -10.42 12.39
C ASP A 122 -0.17 -10.42 11.08
N ARG A 123 1.14 -10.68 11.09
CA ARG A 123 1.95 -10.73 9.88
C ARG A 123 1.37 -11.75 8.91
N GLY A 124 1.10 -11.32 7.68
CA GLY A 124 0.53 -12.15 6.63
C GLY A 124 -0.99 -12.16 6.59
N LYS A 125 -1.70 -11.70 7.64
CA LYS A 125 -3.16 -11.55 7.61
C LYS A 125 -3.58 -10.55 6.55
N VAL A 126 -4.77 -10.75 6.00
CA VAL A 126 -5.28 -9.97 4.87
C VAL A 126 -6.57 -9.22 5.20
N CYS A 127 -6.80 -8.17 4.43
CA CYS A 127 -8.10 -7.52 4.33
C CYS A 127 -8.45 -7.37 2.84
N ILE A 128 -9.70 -7.65 2.49
CA ILE A 128 -10.24 -7.59 1.14
C ILE A 128 -11.37 -6.57 1.14
N VAL A 129 -11.29 -5.63 0.22
CA VAL A 129 -12.29 -4.57 0.03
C VAL A 129 -12.71 -4.50 -1.43
N GLY A 130 -13.92 -4.01 -1.71
CA GLY A 130 -14.34 -3.67 -3.06
C GLY A 130 -13.48 -2.54 -3.66
N ARG A 131 -13.45 -2.44 -4.99
CA ARG A 131 -12.69 -1.38 -5.70
C ARG A 131 -13.13 0.03 -5.32
N ASN A 132 -12.17 0.97 -5.30
CA ASN A 132 -12.40 2.40 -5.25
C ASN A 132 -11.24 3.13 -5.98
N SER A 133 -11.48 3.58 -7.22
CA SER A 133 -10.45 4.25 -8.04
C SER A 133 -9.99 5.59 -7.46
N GLU A 134 -10.81 6.23 -6.64
CA GLU A 134 -10.55 7.55 -6.05
C GLU A 134 -9.97 7.47 -4.63
N ALA A 135 -9.76 6.25 -4.10
CA ALA A 135 -9.23 6.06 -2.75
C ALA A 135 -7.80 6.58 -2.65
N ILE A 136 -7.63 7.72 -1.99
CA ILE A 136 -6.34 8.38 -1.74
C ILE A 136 -5.80 8.05 -0.35
N TRP A 137 -6.64 7.44 0.49
CA TRP A 137 -6.30 6.87 1.79
C TRP A 137 -7.13 5.60 2.06
N PHE A 138 -6.66 4.73 2.97
CA PHE A 138 -7.30 3.43 3.17
C PHE A 138 -8.73 3.53 3.73
N ASN A 139 -9.07 4.59 4.47
CA ASN A 139 -10.44 4.81 4.96
C ASN A 139 -11.46 4.99 3.84
N ASP A 140 -11.01 5.35 2.64
CA ASP A 140 -11.90 5.50 1.49
C ASP A 140 -12.48 4.14 1.03
N TYR A 141 -12.12 3.02 1.67
CA TYR A 141 -12.71 1.69 1.46
C TYR A 141 -13.60 1.20 2.61
N GLU A 142 -13.83 2.00 3.66
CA GLU A 142 -14.57 1.58 4.87
C GLU A 142 -16.01 1.13 4.57
N ASP A 143 -16.64 1.73 3.56
CA ASP A 143 -18.00 1.42 3.11
C ASP A 143 -18.10 0.13 2.26
N ARG A 144 -16.97 -0.51 1.92
CA ARG A 144 -16.88 -1.65 0.99
C ARG A 144 -15.94 -2.74 1.49
N VAL A 145 -15.82 -2.90 2.80
CA VAL A 145 -15.07 -4.00 3.41
C VAL A 145 -15.81 -5.31 3.17
N LEU A 146 -15.12 -6.28 2.56
CA LEU A 146 -15.68 -7.61 2.24
C LEU A 146 -15.16 -8.68 3.22
N PHE A 147 -13.92 -8.52 3.69
CA PHE A 147 -13.27 -9.42 4.64
C PHE A 147 -12.14 -8.67 5.36
N ASP A 148 -12.04 -8.78 6.69
CA ASP A 148 -11.00 -8.08 7.45
C ASP A 148 -10.42 -8.92 8.59
N GLU A 149 -9.71 -10.00 8.25
CA GLU A 149 -8.95 -10.78 9.24
C GLU A 149 -7.80 -9.97 9.87
N ALA A 150 -7.24 -9.02 9.12
CA ALA A 150 -6.18 -8.13 9.57
C ALA A 150 -6.67 -7.07 10.59
N GLY A 151 -7.99 -6.85 10.68
CA GLY A 151 -8.62 -5.83 11.54
C GLY A 151 -8.19 -4.40 11.18
N LEU A 152 -8.00 -4.12 9.89
CA LEU A 152 -7.64 -2.80 9.37
C LEU A 152 -8.76 -1.76 9.53
N TYR A 153 -10.02 -2.20 9.63
CA TYR A 153 -11.21 -1.37 9.74
C TYR A 153 -11.95 -1.54 11.08
N ASP A 154 -11.41 -2.34 12.01
CA ASP A 154 -11.92 -2.52 13.39
C ASP A 154 -11.72 -1.29 14.31
N TYR A 155 -11.45 -0.10 13.78
CA TYR A 155 -11.05 1.06 14.57
C TYR A 155 -11.94 2.27 14.28
N THR A 156 -12.36 2.95 15.34
CA THR A 156 -12.94 4.29 15.21
C THR A 156 -11.82 5.30 15.33
N ARG A 157 -11.73 6.21 14.35
CA ARG A 157 -10.73 7.27 14.39
C ARG A 157 -11.00 8.18 15.59
N VAL A 158 -9.92 8.62 16.21
CA VAL A 158 -9.95 9.57 17.32
C VAL A 158 -10.75 10.80 16.92
N THR A 159 -11.81 11.12 17.68
CA THR A 159 -12.68 12.27 17.39
C THR A 159 -12.05 13.62 17.74
N LYS A 160 -10.89 13.64 18.42
CA LYS A 160 -10.20 14.87 18.85
C LYS A 160 -8.66 14.77 18.71
N PRO A 161 -7.95 15.88 18.39
CA PRO A 161 -6.49 15.92 18.36
C PRO A 161 -5.88 15.56 19.73
N GLY A 162 -4.86 14.71 19.75
CA GLY A 162 -4.11 14.36 20.97
C GLY A 162 -4.58 13.11 21.72
N GLN A 163 -5.63 12.44 21.26
CA GLN A 163 -6.05 11.15 21.80
C GLN A 163 -5.53 9.98 20.95
N THR A 164 -5.33 8.82 21.58
CA THR A 164 -4.92 7.58 20.92
C THR A 164 -6.16 6.90 20.30
N PRO A 165 -6.06 6.29 19.09
CA PRO A 165 -7.16 5.53 18.50
C PRO A 165 -7.70 4.48 19.47
N VAL A 166 -9.03 4.38 19.55
CA VAL A 166 -9.72 3.40 20.39
C VAL A 166 -10.32 2.34 19.46
N ARG A 167 -10.25 1.07 19.88
CA ARG A 167 -10.84 -0.03 19.12
C ARG A 167 -12.35 0.19 19.01
N ALA A 168 -12.94 0.00 17.83
CA ALA A 168 -14.38 0.00 17.71
C ALA A 168 -14.92 -1.13 18.61
N GLN A 169 -15.86 -0.80 19.50
CA GLN A 169 -16.54 -1.82 20.29
C GLN A 169 -17.47 -2.59 19.36
N ALA A 170 -17.43 -3.91 19.47
CA ALA A 170 -18.29 -4.83 18.74
C ALA A 170 -19.77 -4.65 19.12
#